data_AF-A0AAD9X2U3-F1
#
_entry.id   AF-A0AAD9X2U3-F1
#
_cell.length_a   1.000
_cell.length_b   1.000
_cell.length_c   1.000
_cell.angle_alpha   90.00
_cell.angle_beta   90.00
_cell.angle_gamma   90.00
#
_symmetry.space_group_name_H-M   'P 1'
#
loop_
_entity.id
_entity.type
_entity.pdbx_description
1 polymer ?
#
loop_
_entity_poly.entity_id
_entity_poly.type
_entity_poly.pdbx_seq_one_letter_code
_entity_poly.pdbx_strand_id
1 'polypeptide(L)'
;MFLDVKVEHIGFHSSDQHPLLLRFGRGTCHDKIHDRSFRFESFWLKEEDLGSVVGEAWGDIRFLTNIFDFRLKLNWCAAKLYEWSKERFGSLRKLIDRTPKSIKDLYKNVANTGIMDAI
;
A
#
# COMPACT_ATOMS: atom_id res chain seq x y z
N MET A 1 -2.15 -37.19 -11.77
CA MET A 1 -1.65 -36.17 -12.73
C MET A 1 -2.20 -34.84 -12.26
N PHE A 2 -1.35 -33.91 -11.79
CA PHE A 2 -1.84 -32.63 -11.27
C PHE A 2 -2.20 -31.73 -12.44
N LEU A 3 -3.50 -31.61 -12.72
CA LEU A 3 -4.01 -30.70 -13.73
C LEU A 3 -3.88 -29.27 -13.19
N ASP A 4 -3.18 -28.43 -13.94
CA ASP A 4 -3.06 -26.97 -13.75
C ASP A 4 -2.23 -26.52 -12.53
N VAL A 5 -0.94 -26.88 -12.52
CA VAL A 5 0.06 -26.38 -11.56
C VAL A 5 0.88 -25.26 -12.18
N LYS A 6 0.90 -24.10 -11.53
CA LYS A 6 1.75 -22.97 -11.91
C LYS A 6 2.80 -22.71 -10.84
N VAL A 7 4.07 -22.66 -11.23
CA VAL A 7 5.18 -22.29 -10.35
C VAL A 7 5.50 -20.80 -10.55
N GLU A 8 5.51 -20.02 -9.47
CA GLU A 8 5.86 -18.60 -9.49
C GLU A 8 6.93 -18.30 -8.43
N HIS A 9 7.99 -17.58 -8.78
CA HIS A 9 8.91 -17.05 -7.78
C HIS A 9 8.28 -15.81 -7.13
N ILE A 10 8.09 -15.85 -5.80
CA ILE A 10 7.57 -14.69 -5.06
C ILE A 10 8.68 -13.64 -4.95
N GLY A 11 8.30 -12.36 -5.04
CA GLY A 11 9.25 -11.25 -4.91
C GLY A 11 9.77 -11.08 -3.48
N PHE A 12 10.85 -10.33 -3.37
CA PHE A 12 11.55 -10.01 -2.13
C PHE A 12 10.73 -9.12 -1.20
N HIS A 13 10.82 -9.41 0.10
CA HIS A 13 10.66 -8.43 1.17
C HIS A 13 11.88 -8.57 2.07
N SER A 14 12.81 -7.62 2.00
CA SER A 14 14.00 -7.50 2.87
C SER A 14 15.01 -8.66 2.91
N SER A 15 14.90 -9.69 2.05
CA SER A 15 15.80 -10.84 2.00
C SER A 15 15.99 -11.32 0.56
N ASP A 16 17.20 -11.83 0.24
CA ASP A 16 17.56 -12.41 -1.07
C ASP A 16 16.97 -13.82 -1.30
N GLN A 17 16.18 -14.33 -0.34
CA GLN A 17 15.49 -15.59 -0.48
C GLN A 17 14.28 -15.46 -1.42
N HIS A 18 14.16 -16.38 -2.37
CA HIS A 18 13.09 -16.41 -3.38
C HIS A 18 12.21 -17.64 -3.17
N PRO A 19 11.15 -17.56 -2.34
CA PRO A 19 10.22 -18.67 -2.17
C PRO A 19 9.56 -19.07 -3.49
N LEU A 20 9.49 -20.37 -3.73
CA LEU A 20 8.74 -20.95 -4.85
C LEU A 20 7.27 -21.13 -4.44
N LEU A 21 6.36 -20.45 -5.14
CA LEU A 21 4.92 -20.60 -4.97
C LEU A 21 4.38 -21.59 -5.99
N LEU A 22 3.81 -22.69 -5.50
CA LEU A 22 3.07 -23.65 -6.29
C LEU A 22 1.58 -23.32 -6.16
N ARG A 23 0.95 -22.87 -7.25
CA ARG A 23 -0.50 -22.65 -7.33
C ARG A 23 -1.16 -23.84 -8.00
N PHE A 24 -2.23 -24.34 -7.39
CA PHE A 24 -3.08 -25.41 -7.91
C PHE A 24 -4.42 -24.81 -8.35
N GLY A 25 -4.95 -25.26 -9.49
CA GLY A 25 -6.21 -24.76 -10.05
C GLY A 25 -7.40 -24.85 -9.08
N ARG A 26 -8.15 -23.73 -9.01
CA ARG A 26 -9.34 -23.44 -8.17
C ARG A 26 -9.07 -23.13 -6.70
N GLY A 27 -8.68 -21.89 -6.44
CA GLY A 27 -9.03 -21.17 -5.21
C GLY A 27 -9.86 -19.96 -5.62
N THR A 28 -11.10 -19.88 -5.14
CA THR A 28 -11.99 -18.74 -5.38
C THR A 28 -11.26 -17.45 -5.05
N CYS A 29 -11.12 -16.57 -6.04
CA CYS A 29 -10.76 -15.19 -5.80
C CYS A 29 -11.88 -14.61 -4.94
N HIS A 30 -11.67 -14.58 -3.62
CA HIS A 30 -12.43 -13.66 -2.79
C HIS A 30 -12.01 -12.28 -3.27
N ASP A 31 -12.81 -11.72 -4.17
CA ASP A 31 -12.79 -10.31 -4.48
C ASP A 31 -12.94 -9.62 -3.13
N LYS A 32 -11.82 -9.12 -2.61
CA LYS A 32 -11.79 -8.38 -1.37
C LYS A 32 -12.69 -7.18 -1.64
N ILE A 33 -13.89 -7.20 -1.05
CA ILE A 33 -14.75 -6.03 -1.00
C ILE A 33 -13.89 -4.95 -0.35
N HIS A 34 -13.33 -4.09 -1.19
CA HIS A 34 -12.50 -2.98 -0.75
C HIS A 34 -13.47 -1.97 -0.16
N ASP A 35 -13.79 -2.16 1.11
CA ASP A 35 -14.35 -1.11 1.92
C ASP A 35 -13.42 0.10 1.81
N ARG A 36 -13.95 1.17 1.21
CA ARG A 36 -13.27 2.46 0.98
C ARG A 36 -13.33 3.33 2.23
N SER A 37 -13.49 2.74 3.41
CA SER A 37 -13.30 3.42 4.68
C SER A 37 -11.89 3.98 4.79
N PHE A 38 -11.81 5.15 5.44
CA PHE A 38 -10.55 5.75 5.86
C PHE A 38 -9.76 4.74 6.69
N ARG A 39 -8.47 4.61 6.38
CA ARG A 39 -7.53 3.79 7.15
C ARG A 39 -6.28 4.60 7.38
N PHE A 40 -5.89 4.70 8.65
CA PHE A 40 -4.61 5.27 9.03
C PHE A 40 -3.50 4.32 8.57
N GLU A 41 -2.51 4.85 7.86
CA GLU A 41 -1.35 4.07 7.41
C GLU A 41 -0.19 4.35 8.38
N SER A 42 0.37 3.31 9.01
CA SER A 42 1.46 3.46 10.00
C SER A 42 2.69 4.18 9.46
N PHE A 43 2.87 4.16 8.13
CA PHE A 43 3.91 4.94 7.45
C PHE A 43 3.85 6.44 7.80
N TRP A 44 2.65 7.00 7.98
CA TRP A 44 2.48 8.43 8.29
C TRP A 44 3.17 8.84 9.60
N LEU A 45 3.38 7.92 10.54
CA LEU A 45 4.09 8.21 11.80
C LEU A 45 5.56 8.61 11.60
N LYS A 46 6.11 8.40 10.41
CA LYS A 46 7.47 8.80 10.05
C LYS A 46 7.56 10.25 9.58
N GLU A 47 6.42 10.90 9.36
CA GLU A 47 6.36 12.25 8.80
C GLU A 47 6.30 13.28 9.93
N GLU A 48 7.22 14.25 9.87
CA GLU A 48 7.37 15.27 10.91
C GLU A 48 6.16 16.20 11.01
N ASP A 49 5.46 16.45 9.90
CA ASP A 49 4.30 17.32 9.81
C ASP A 49 2.98 16.65 10.25
N LEU A 50 2.94 15.32 10.42
CA LEU A 50 1.73 14.59 10.81
C LEU A 50 1.10 15.17 12.10
N GLY A 51 1.93 15.48 13.09
CA GLY A 51 1.46 16.03 14.37
C GLY A 51 0.76 17.37 14.21
N SER A 52 1.30 18.26 13.37
CA SER A 52 0.69 19.56 13.07
C SER A 52 -0.64 19.37 12.35
N VAL A 53 -0.67 18.52 11.32
CA VAL A 53 -1.88 18.24 10.53
C VAL A 53 -3.02 17.69 11.39
N VAL A 54 -2.72 16.74 12.28
CA VAL A 54 -3.70 16.21 13.24
C VAL A 54 -4.16 17.29 14.20
N GLY A 55 -3.23 18.07 14.76
CA GLY A 55 -3.52 19.12 15.73
C GLY A 55 -4.41 20.23 15.15
N GLU A 56 -4.10 20.68 13.95
CA GLU A 56 -4.88 21.67 13.19
C GLU A 56 -6.28 21.14 12.87
N ALA A 57 -6.37 19.96 12.25
CA ALA A 57 -7.66 19.36 11.91
C ALA A 57 -8.52 19.07 13.16
N TRP A 58 -7.91 18.72 14.29
CA TRP A 58 -8.60 18.56 15.56
C TRP A 58 -9.00 19.90 16.20
N GLY A 59 -8.26 20.98 15.93
CA GLY A 59 -8.55 22.32 16.43
C GLY A 59 -9.72 23.02 15.74
N ASP A 60 -10.04 22.63 14.49
CA ASP A 60 -11.05 23.29 13.66
C ASP A 60 -12.47 23.21 14.23
N ILE A 61 -12.82 22.10 14.88
CA ILE A 61 -14.16 21.89 15.45
C ILE A 61 -14.11 22.11 16.95
N ARG A 62 -14.60 23.29 17.38
CA ARG A 62 -14.48 23.80 18.76
C ARG A 62 -15.62 23.39 19.70
N PHE A 63 -16.81 23.08 19.18
CA PHE A 63 -17.98 22.78 20.02
C PHE A 63 -18.31 21.28 19.97
N LEU A 64 -18.13 20.60 21.10
CA LEU A 64 -18.48 19.21 21.30
C LEU A 64 -19.46 19.14 22.48
N THR A 65 -20.75 19.12 22.19
CA THR A 65 -21.81 19.05 23.21
C THR A 65 -22.34 17.64 23.38
N ASN A 66 -22.12 16.76 22.39
CA ASN A 66 -22.63 15.39 22.37
C ASN A 66 -21.76 14.43 21.55
N ILE A 67 -22.10 13.13 21.56
CA ILE A 67 -21.39 12.05 20.86
C ILE A 67 -21.42 12.22 19.32
N PHE A 68 -22.47 12.82 18.75
CA PHE A 68 -22.53 13.09 17.31
C PHE A 68 -21.48 14.12 16.91
N ASP A 69 -21.27 15.17 17.71
CA ASP A 69 -20.24 16.18 17.48
C ASP A 69 -18.84 15.53 17.51
N PHE A 70 -18.62 14.58 18.43
CA PHE A 70 -17.36 13.84 18.50
C PHE A 70 -17.12 12.99 17.25
N ARG A 71 -18.15 12.28 16.77
CA ARG A 71 -18.07 11.49 15.53
C ARG A 71 -17.81 12.39 14.31
N LEU A 72 -18.45 13.55 14.25
CA LEU A 72 -18.22 14.54 13.20
C LEU A 72 -16.76 15.02 13.21
N LYS A 73 -16.22 15.30 14.40
CA LYS A 73 -14.83 15.71 14.58
C LYS A 73 -13.82 14.65 14.16
N LEU A 74 -14.06 13.39 14.50
CA LEU A 74 -13.26 12.26 14.02
C LEU A 74 -13.30 12.14 12.50
N ASN A 75 -14.50 12.23 11.90
CA ASN A 75 -14.65 12.16 10.45
C ASN A 75 -13.97 13.32 9.74
N TRP A 76 -14.03 14.54 10.31
CA TRP A 76 -13.32 15.70 9.80
C TRP A 76 -11.81 15.50 9.83
N CYS A 77 -11.27 15.07 10.98
CA CYS A 77 -9.86 14.77 11.12
C CYS A 77 -9.41 13.68 10.14
N ALA A 78 -10.19 12.61 10.00
CA ALA A 78 -9.94 11.55 9.03
C ALA A 78 -9.94 12.07 7.57
N ALA A 79 -10.88 12.94 7.21
CA ALA A 79 -10.93 13.56 5.89
C ALA A 79 -9.70 14.44 5.62
N LYS A 80 -9.29 15.26 6.60
CA LYS A 80 -8.10 16.11 6.49
C LYS A 80 -6.80 15.31 6.39
N LEU A 81 -6.64 14.27 7.20
CA LEU A 81 -5.49 13.37 7.06
C LEU A 81 -5.50 12.64 5.72
N TYR A 82 -6.67 12.25 5.22
CA TYR A 82 -6.78 11.63 3.91
C TYR A 82 -6.32 12.58 2.79
N GLU A 83 -6.83 13.82 2.79
CA GLU A 83 -6.42 14.87 1.83
C GLU A 83 -4.91 15.10 1.88
N TRP A 84 -4.36 15.39 3.06
CA TRP A 84 -2.92 15.58 3.27
C TRP A 84 -2.10 14.38 2.75
N SER A 85 -2.49 13.15 3.12
CA SER A 85 -1.76 11.94 2.70
C SER A 85 -1.78 11.75 1.18
N LYS A 86 -2.90 12.10 0.54
CA LYS A 86 -3.08 12.00 -0.90
C LYS A 86 -2.27 13.05 -1.64
N GLU A 87 -2.20 14.27 -1.13
CA GLU A 87 -1.37 15.33 -1.70
C GLU A 87 0.12 15.00 -1.57
N ARG A 88 0.54 14.48 -0.41
CA ARG A 88 1.96 14.21 -0.12
C ARG A 88 2.50 12.94 -0.77
N PHE A 89 1.72 11.86 -0.78
CA PHE A 89 2.18 10.53 -1.23
C PHE A 89 1.39 9.97 -2.41
N GLY A 90 0.33 10.67 -2.86
CA GLY A 90 -0.60 10.11 -3.84
C GLY A 90 -1.33 8.89 -3.26
N SER A 91 -1.35 7.81 -4.03
CA SER A 91 -1.89 6.54 -3.54
C SER A 91 -0.77 5.66 -3.03
N LEU A 92 -0.54 5.69 -1.71
CA LEU A 92 0.41 4.80 -1.01
C LEU A 92 0.23 3.33 -1.40
N ARG A 93 -1.02 2.88 -1.56
CA ARG A 93 -1.33 1.52 -2.06
C ARG A 93 -0.80 1.29 -3.47
N LYS A 94 -1.05 2.21 -4.41
CA LYS A 94 -0.48 2.11 -5.75
C LYS A 94 1.04 2.14 -5.72
N LEU A 95 1.65 2.91 -4.80
CA LEU A 95 3.10 2.92 -4.64
C LEU A 95 3.59 1.54 -4.17
N ILE A 96 3.01 0.99 -3.11
CA ILE A 96 3.30 -0.36 -2.60
C ILE A 96 3.12 -1.43 -3.69
N ASP A 97 2.10 -1.31 -4.55
CA ASP A 97 1.85 -2.26 -5.63
C ASP A 97 2.80 -2.09 -6.83
N ARG A 98 3.27 -0.87 -7.09
CA ARG A 98 4.16 -0.55 -8.22
C ARG A 98 5.61 -0.84 -7.90
N THR A 99 6.07 -0.58 -6.68
CA THR A 99 7.48 -0.72 -6.31
C THR A 99 8.02 -2.13 -6.57
N PRO A 100 7.36 -3.23 -6.15
CA PRO A 100 7.83 -4.58 -6.47
C PRO A 100 7.80 -4.91 -7.96
N LYS A 101 6.84 -4.36 -8.72
CA LYS A 101 6.77 -4.55 -10.18
C LYS A 101 7.94 -3.87 -10.87
N SER A 102 8.20 -2.61 -10.53
CA SER A 102 9.35 -1.86 -11.04
C SER A 102 10.66 -2.59 -10.76
N ILE A 103 10.85 -3.08 -9.54
CA ILE A 103 12.07 -3.84 -9.20
C ILE A 103 12.15 -5.14 -10.01
N LYS A 104 11.05 -5.90 -10.17
CA LYS A 104 11.02 -7.10 -11.03
C LYS A 104 11.39 -6.78 -12.48
N ASP A 105 10.91 -5.67 -13.03
CA ASP A 105 11.19 -5.26 -14.40
C ASP A 105 12.66 -4.84 -14.58
N LEU A 106 13.23 -4.13 -13.59
CA LEU A 106 14.66 -3.82 -13.56
C LEU A 106 15.53 -5.09 -13.56
N TYR A 107 15.22 -6.09 -12.73
CA TYR A 107 15.96 -7.36 -12.72
C TYR A 107 15.91 -8.09 -14.08
N LYS A 108 14.75 -8.08 -14.76
CA LYS A 108 14.63 -8.66 -16.10
C LYS A 108 15.49 -7.93 -17.13
N ASN A 109 15.51 -6.60 -17.08
CA ASN A 109 16.30 -5.79 -18.01
C ASN A 109 17.81 -5.99 -17.80
N VAL A 110 18.26 -6.10 -16.55
CA VAL A 110 19.67 -6.42 -16.24
C VAL A 110 20.05 -7.81 -16.76
N ALA A 111 19.19 -8.83 -16.56
CA ALA A 111 19.43 -10.17 -17.08
C ALA A 111 19.53 -10.22 -18.62
N ASN A 112 18.75 -9.38 -19.32
CA ASN A 112 18.81 -9.28 -20.77
C ASN A 112 20.03 -8.50 -21.28
N THR A 113 20.59 -7.58 -20.48
CA THR A 113 21.78 -6.79 -20.85
C THR A 113 23.08 -7.57 -20.60
N GLY A 114 23.04 -8.59 -19.73
CA GLY A 114 24.15 -9.52 -19.49
C GLY A 114 24.39 -10.54 -20.62
N ILE A 115 23.53 -10.59 -21.63
CA ILE A 115 23.79 -11.26 -22.91
C ILE A 115 24.37 -10.21 -23.88
N MET A 116 25.50 -9.60 -23.51
CA MET A 116 26.33 -8.89 -24.47
C MET A 116 27.37 -9.90 -24.96
N ASP A 117 27.08 -10.42 -26.16
CA ASP A 117 27.96 -11.02 -27.16
C ASP A 117 29.30 -11.52 -26.64
N ALA A 118 29.34 -12.81 -26.31
CA ALA A 118 30.58 -13.56 -26.34
C ALA A 118 31.13 -13.51 -27.78
N ILE A 119 32.28 -12.85 -27.93
CA ILE A 119 33.13 -12.78 -29.12
C ILE A 119 33.39 -14.20 -29.68
#